data_AF-A0A4S0KNS2-F1
#
_entry.id   AF-A0A4S0KNS2-F1
#
_cell.length_a   1.000
_cell.length_b   1.000
_cell.length_c   1.000
_cell.angle_alpha   90.00
_cell.angle_beta   90.00
_cell.angle_gamma   90.00
#
_symmetry.space_group_name_H-M   'P 1'
#
loop_
_entity.id
_entity.type
_entity.pdbx_description
1 polymer ?
#
loop_
_entity_poly.entity_id
_entity_poly.type
_entity_poly.pdbx_seq_one_letter_code
_entity_poly.pdbx_strand_id
1 'polypeptide(L)'
;MTDIPNRRTIVLSVFGVAAAAGLFELPEAAGAAEDSELARRFKELSESGNSTCSAKFTDSIATMPATARIKGSCCSPMQLKRYGEQVQGLAKYRAIPMIPGDPYDIAVATAQQMMPYYDLKLTGDEQKAYDYAMANSEEKGPCCCPCWRWKVYGGLAKYLIHEHRFTGEQIVDVWDLSDGCGGGM
;
A
#
# COMPACT_ATOMS: atom_id res chain seq x y z
N MET A 1 -28.89 48.36 46.39
CA MET A 1 -27.57 49.03 46.44
C MET A 1 -26.99 48.90 45.03
N THR A 2 -27.22 49.92 44.20
CA THR A 2 -26.24 50.99 43.85
C THR A 2 -25.25 50.45 42.80
N ASP A 3 -24.96 51.07 41.67
CA ASP A 3 -25.18 52.44 41.23
C ASP A 3 -24.99 52.56 39.70
N ILE A 4 -25.38 53.73 39.21
CA ILE A 4 -25.55 54.28 37.86
C ILE A 4 -24.22 54.48 37.08
N PRO A 5 -24.28 54.71 35.75
CA PRO A 5 -23.17 54.56 34.82
C PRO A 5 -22.49 55.89 34.43
N ASN A 6 -21.59 55.79 33.43
CA ASN A 6 -21.18 56.82 32.45
C ASN A 6 -19.94 57.68 32.79
N ARG A 7 -18.87 57.56 31.97
CA ARG A 7 -18.25 58.75 31.36
C ARG A 7 -17.34 58.46 30.15
N ARG A 8 -17.81 58.96 29.01
CA ARG A 8 -17.14 59.54 27.82
C ARG A 8 -15.60 59.66 27.78
N THR A 9 -15.05 59.11 26.69
CA THR A 9 -14.26 59.73 25.61
C THR A 9 -13.13 60.73 25.95
N ILE A 10 -11.90 60.46 25.45
CA ILE A 10 -11.09 61.27 24.49
C ILE A 10 -9.62 60.75 24.52
N VAL A 11 -9.12 60.03 23.50
CA VAL A 11 -8.38 60.42 22.27
C VAL A 11 -6.82 60.38 22.40
N LEU A 12 -6.21 59.72 21.40
CA LEU A 12 -4.85 59.83 20.81
C LEU A 12 -3.61 59.22 21.50
N SER A 13 -3.23 58.07 20.91
CA SER A 13 -1.93 57.74 20.27
C SER A 13 -0.66 57.68 21.11
N VAL A 14 0.02 56.51 21.10
CA VAL A 14 1.43 56.36 20.71
C VAL A 14 1.64 54.98 20.06
N PHE A 15 2.45 54.98 19.02
CA PHE A 15 3.00 53.86 18.25
C PHE A 15 3.52 52.69 19.09
N GLY A 16 3.30 51.47 18.58
CA GLY A 16 3.97 50.25 19.02
C GLY A 16 3.87 49.17 17.96
N VAL A 17 4.71 49.26 16.93
CA VAL A 17 4.96 48.15 16.00
C VAL A 17 5.76 47.11 16.77
N ALA A 18 5.13 46.00 17.14
CA ALA A 18 5.82 44.79 17.54
C ALA A 18 5.50 43.70 16.52
N ALA A 19 6.50 43.38 15.71
CA ALA A 19 6.48 42.26 14.79
C ALA A 19 6.34 40.95 15.58
N ALA A 20 5.17 40.32 15.50
CA ALA A 20 5.02 38.90 15.82
C ALA A 20 5.34 38.11 14.54
N ALA A 21 6.63 37.95 14.27
CA ALA A 21 7.12 36.88 13.42
C ALA A 21 7.00 35.57 14.20
N GLY A 22 6.45 34.53 13.56
CA GLY A 22 6.57 33.16 14.03
C GLY A 22 5.24 32.47 14.26
N LEU A 23 4.83 31.67 13.27
CA LEU A 23 4.41 30.28 13.39
C LEU A 23 3.93 29.79 12.01
N PHE A 24 4.86 29.74 11.04
CA PHE A 24 4.77 28.75 9.97
C PHE A 24 5.66 27.60 10.41
N GLU A 25 5.08 26.61 11.07
CA GLU A 25 5.75 25.35 11.34
C GLU A 25 6.06 24.67 9.99
N LEU A 26 7.33 24.32 9.83
CA LEU A 26 7.91 23.64 8.67
C LEU A 26 7.28 22.24 8.48
N PRO A 27 6.57 21.96 7.37
CA PRO A 27 6.20 20.60 6.99
C PRO A 27 7.36 19.84 6.32
N GLU A 28 8.48 20.52 6.03
CA GLU A 28 9.49 20.09 5.05
C GLU A 28 10.38 18.94 5.56
N ALA A 29 10.62 18.86 6.88
CA ALA A 29 11.53 17.87 7.45
C ALA A 29 10.93 16.45 7.52
N ALA A 30 9.61 16.32 7.71
CA ALA A 30 8.94 15.02 7.77
C ALA A 30 8.88 14.35 6.38
N GLY A 31 8.55 15.13 5.33
CA GLY A 31 8.54 14.63 3.96
C GLY A 31 9.92 14.19 3.48
N ALA A 32 10.97 14.98 3.74
CA ALA A 32 12.34 14.63 3.34
C ALA A 32 12.86 13.35 4.02
N ALA A 33 12.49 13.11 5.29
CA ALA A 33 12.85 11.89 6.00
C ALA A 33 12.12 10.65 5.44
N GLU A 34 10.81 10.77 5.18
CA GLU A 34 10.01 9.71 4.54
C GLU A 34 10.52 9.36 3.14
N ASP A 35 10.87 10.37 2.34
CA ASP A 35 11.46 10.21 1.00
C ASP A 35 12.82 9.49 1.06
N SER A 36 13.65 9.81 2.07
CA SER A 36 14.96 9.17 2.25
C SER A 36 14.86 7.69 2.64
N GLU A 37 13.90 7.34 3.49
CA GLU A 37 13.65 5.96 3.91
C GLU A 37 12.99 5.14 2.80
N LEU A 38 12.09 5.73 2.02
CA LEU A 38 11.52 5.10 0.83
C LEU A 38 12.59 4.81 -0.21
N ALA A 39 13.47 5.76 -0.52
CA ALA A 39 14.58 5.58 -1.45
C ALA A 39 15.56 4.49 -0.99
N ARG A 40 15.85 4.42 0.32
CA ARG A 40 16.70 3.37 0.90
C ARG A 40 16.08 1.97 0.72
N ARG A 41 14.79 1.82 1.05
CA ARG A 41 14.06 0.55 0.86
C ARG A 41 13.98 0.16 -0.62
N PHE A 42 13.66 1.10 -1.50
CA PHE A 42 13.68 0.88 -2.94
C PHE A 42 15.00 0.31 -3.41
N LYS A 43 16.12 0.92 -3.00
CA LYS A 43 17.46 0.46 -3.38
C LYS A 43 17.69 -1.00 -2.94
N GLU A 44 17.43 -1.30 -1.67
CA GLU A 44 17.57 -2.66 -1.13
C GLU A 44 16.75 -3.69 -1.93
N LEU A 45 15.47 -3.39 -2.17
CA LEU A 45 14.55 -4.30 -2.87
C LEU A 45 14.89 -4.48 -4.34
N SER A 46 15.37 -3.41 -5.00
CA SER A 46 15.75 -3.43 -6.41
C SER A 46 17.07 -4.16 -6.68
N GLU A 47 18.00 -4.14 -5.71
CA GLU A 47 19.33 -4.75 -5.86
C GLU A 47 19.44 -6.16 -5.25
N SER A 48 18.60 -6.49 -4.26
CA SER A 48 18.72 -7.71 -3.44
C SER A 48 17.45 -8.58 -3.45
N GLY A 49 16.73 -8.59 -4.57
CA GLY A 49 15.55 -9.43 -4.76
C GLY A 49 15.87 -10.93 -4.70
N ASN A 50 14.94 -11.72 -4.14
CA ASN A 50 15.02 -13.17 -4.09
C ASN A 50 13.81 -13.87 -4.74
N SER A 51 12.84 -13.09 -5.24
CA SER A 51 11.66 -13.61 -5.90
C SER A 51 11.96 -13.98 -7.36
N THR A 52 11.38 -15.07 -7.85
CA THR A 52 11.44 -15.40 -9.28
C THR A 52 10.09 -15.93 -9.72
N CYS A 53 9.68 -15.57 -10.94
CA CYS A 53 8.44 -16.04 -11.52
C CYS A 53 8.63 -17.44 -12.16
N SER A 54 8.83 -18.45 -11.30
CA SER A 54 9.04 -19.86 -11.67
C SER A 54 8.19 -20.84 -10.85
N ALA A 55 7.87 -22.00 -11.44
CA ALA A 55 7.16 -23.08 -10.74
C ALA A 55 7.97 -23.57 -9.54
N LYS A 56 9.29 -23.78 -9.70
CA LYS A 56 10.20 -24.19 -8.62
C LYS A 56 10.15 -23.24 -7.42
N PHE A 57 10.17 -21.91 -7.67
CA PHE A 57 10.05 -20.94 -6.58
C PHE A 57 8.68 -21.01 -5.91
N THR A 58 7.61 -21.11 -6.71
CA THR A 58 6.24 -21.29 -6.21
C THR A 58 6.13 -22.48 -5.27
N ASP A 59 6.67 -23.63 -5.66
CA ASP A 59 6.62 -24.85 -4.85
C ASP A 59 7.47 -24.73 -3.57
N SER A 60 8.58 -23.99 -3.62
CA SER A 60 9.46 -23.83 -2.47
C SER A 60 8.84 -23.05 -1.30
N ILE A 61 7.87 -22.15 -1.57
CA ILE A 61 7.23 -21.29 -0.56
C ILE A 61 6.64 -22.09 0.61
N ALA A 62 6.07 -23.26 0.32
CA ALA A 62 5.47 -24.13 1.34
C ALA A 62 6.47 -24.59 2.41
N THR A 63 7.77 -24.63 2.07
CA THR A 63 8.85 -25.10 2.96
C THR A 63 9.75 -23.98 3.48
N MET A 64 9.54 -22.74 3.02
CA MET A 64 10.31 -21.60 3.49
C MET A 64 9.98 -21.30 4.98
N PRO A 65 10.95 -20.80 5.76
CA PRO A 65 10.68 -20.33 7.11
C PRO A 65 9.61 -19.23 7.10
N ALA A 66 8.59 -19.33 7.96
CA ALA A 66 7.51 -18.35 8.03
C ALA A 66 7.99 -16.92 8.35
N THR A 67 9.15 -16.80 9.01
CA THR A 67 9.83 -15.52 9.33
C THR A 67 10.62 -14.93 8.15
N ALA A 68 10.80 -15.68 7.06
CA ALA A 68 11.49 -15.21 5.88
C ALA A 68 10.65 -14.22 5.06
N ARG A 69 11.32 -13.54 4.12
CA ARG A 69 10.75 -12.50 3.27
C ARG A 69 10.99 -12.84 1.80
N ILE A 70 9.96 -12.67 0.98
CA ILE A 70 10.04 -12.71 -0.49
C ILE A 70 10.19 -11.26 -0.95
N LYS A 71 11.35 -10.94 -1.55
CA LYS A 71 11.77 -9.57 -1.85
C LYS A 71 11.98 -9.33 -3.35
N GLY A 72 11.73 -8.10 -3.77
CA GLY A 72 12.03 -7.57 -5.10
C GLY A 72 11.04 -7.99 -6.19
N SER A 73 11.19 -7.38 -7.36
CA SER A 73 10.34 -7.65 -8.53
C SER A 73 10.73 -8.96 -9.21
N CYS A 74 9.75 -9.62 -9.85
CA CYS A 74 9.99 -10.92 -10.50
C CYS A 74 10.11 -10.89 -12.04
N CYS A 75 9.71 -9.80 -12.71
CA CYS A 75 9.63 -9.73 -14.18
C CYS A 75 10.40 -8.55 -14.81
N SER A 76 10.32 -7.36 -14.22
CA SER A 76 10.95 -6.15 -14.74
C SER A 76 11.59 -5.33 -13.62
N PRO A 77 12.54 -4.43 -13.93
CA PRO A 77 13.11 -3.55 -12.92
C PRO A 77 12.06 -2.71 -12.19
N MET A 78 12.27 -2.47 -10.90
CA MET A 78 11.43 -1.57 -10.11
C MET A 78 11.62 -0.11 -10.55
N GLN A 79 10.60 0.73 -10.36
CA GLN A 79 10.68 2.17 -10.59
C GLN A 79 10.35 2.93 -9.30
N LEU A 80 11.22 3.85 -8.88
CA LEU A 80 11.09 4.54 -7.59
C LEU A 80 9.78 5.32 -7.46
N LYS A 81 9.37 6.03 -8.52
CA LYS A 81 8.10 6.78 -8.54
C LYS A 81 6.90 5.85 -8.31
N ARG A 82 6.82 4.74 -9.08
CA ARG A 82 5.73 3.75 -8.93
C ARG A 82 5.76 3.11 -7.55
N TYR A 83 6.93 2.74 -7.05
CA TYR A 83 7.08 2.17 -5.71
C TYR A 83 6.53 3.08 -4.61
N GLY A 84 6.82 4.39 -4.68
CA GLY A 84 6.27 5.38 -3.76
C GLY A 84 4.75 5.45 -3.80
N GLU A 85 4.17 5.53 -5.00
CA GLU A 85 2.72 5.55 -5.21
C GLU A 85 2.05 4.30 -4.65
N GLN A 86 2.65 3.13 -4.86
CA GLN A 86 2.13 1.85 -4.37
C GLN A 86 2.16 1.76 -2.84
N VAL A 87 3.29 2.05 -2.21
CA VAL A 87 3.42 2.02 -0.73
C VAL A 87 2.45 3.01 -0.08
N GLN A 88 2.31 4.21 -0.65
CA GLN A 88 1.36 5.21 -0.14
C GLN A 88 -0.09 4.75 -0.34
N GLY A 89 -0.43 4.20 -1.51
CA GLY A 89 -1.78 3.72 -1.80
C GLY A 89 -2.20 2.56 -0.91
N LEU A 90 -1.28 1.61 -0.65
CA LEU A 90 -1.54 0.45 0.22
C LEU A 90 -1.78 0.83 1.68
N ALA A 91 -1.35 2.02 2.11
CA ALA A 91 -1.58 2.50 3.48
C ALA A 91 -3.08 2.55 3.86
N LYS A 92 -3.99 2.69 2.88
CA LYS A 92 -5.44 2.65 3.14
C LYS A 92 -5.96 1.28 3.56
N TYR A 93 -5.20 0.22 3.25
CA TYR A 93 -5.54 -1.17 3.57
C TYR A 93 -4.84 -1.71 4.83
N ARG A 94 -4.08 -0.87 5.55
CA ARG A 94 -3.28 -1.27 6.72
C ARG A 94 -4.04 -1.99 7.85
N ALA A 95 -5.37 -1.84 7.89
CA ALA A 95 -6.22 -2.51 8.87
C ALA A 95 -6.44 -4.00 8.56
N ILE A 96 -6.08 -4.48 7.37
CA ILE A 96 -6.18 -5.88 6.95
C ILE A 96 -4.76 -6.46 6.88
N PRO A 97 -4.29 -7.20 7.90
CA PRO A 97 -2.90 -7.65 7.98
C PRO A 97 -2.44 -8.55 6.82
N MET A 98 -3.39 -9.16 6.09
CA MET A 98 -3.10 -10.03 4.95
C MET A 98 -2.77 -9.27 3.68
N ILE A 99 -3.09 -7.97 3.60
CA ILE A 99 -2.66 -7.11 2.49
C ILE A 99 -1.26 -6.57 2.83
N PRO A 100 -0.20 -6.97 2.11
CA PRO A 100 1.14 -6.47 2.37
C PRO A 100 1.18 -4.94 2.14
N GLY A 101 1.76 -4.20 3.08
CA GLY A 101 1.94 -2.74 2.94
C GLY A 101 3.07 -2.33 1.99
N ASP A 102 3.90 -3.29 1.58
CA ASP A 102 4.96 -3.12 0.59
C ASP A 102 4.80 -4.21 -0.48
N PRO A 103 4.59 -3.85 -1.76
CA PRO A 103 4.32 -4.83 -2.82
C PRO A 103 5.57 -5.65 -3.19
N TYR A 104 6.76 -5.22 -2.79
CA TYR A 104 8.01 -5.90 -3.10
C TYR A 104 8.65 -6.56 -1.87
N ASP A 105 8.02 -6.52 -0.69
CA ASP A 105 8.52 -7.17 0.53
C ASP A 105 7.41 -7.94 1.25
N ILE A 106 7.28 -9.22 0.92
CA ILE A 106 6.15 -10.07 1.32
C ILE A 106 6.60 -11.07 2.39
N ALA A 107 5.83 -11.21 3.47
CA ALA A 107 6.11 -12.24 4.46
C ALA A 107 5.81 -13.62 3.86
N VAL A 108 6.71 -14.57 4.04
CA VAL A 108 6.46 -15.97 3.64
C VAL A 108 5.20 -16.50 4.32
N ALA A 109 4.98 -16.16 5.60
CA ALA A 109 3.75 -16.53 6.31
C ALA A 109 2.47 -16.05 5.58
N THR A 110 2.45 -14.82 5.08
CA THR A 110 1.32 -14.29 4.31
C THR A 110 1.13 -15.08 3.01
N ALA A 111 2.20 -15.36 2.28
CA ALA A 111 2.11 -16.16 1.06
C ALA A 111 1.55 -17.57 1.34
N GLN A 112 2.06 -18.23 2.38
CA GLN A 112 1.60 -19.56 2.82
C GLN A 112 0.12 -19.55 3.24
N GLN A 113 -0.36 -18.47 3.85
CA GLN A 113 -1.75 -18.33 4.26
C GLN A 113 -2.69 -18.05 3.07
N MET A 114 -2.24 -17.27 2.08
CA MET A 114 -3.09 -16.86 0.96
C MET A 114 -3.14 -17.89 -0.17
N MET A 115 -2.06 -18.63 -0.43
CA MET A 115 -2.03 -19.62 -1.51
C MET A 115 -3.17 -20.66 -1.44
N PRO A 116 -3.56 -21.21 -0.27
CA PRO A 116 -4.71 -22.13 -0.18
C PRO A 116 -6.04 -21.51 -0.60
N TYR A 117 -6.25 -20.20 -0.39
CA TYR A 117 -7.46 -19.51 -0.84
C TYR A 117 -7.56 -19.45 -2.36
N TYR A 118 -6.46 -19.64 -3.09
CA TYR A 118 -6.50 -19.65 -4.56
C TYR A 118 -7.45 -20.72 -5.11
N ASP A 119 -7.56 -21.86 -4.40
CA ASP A 119 -8.45 -22.97 -4.79
C ASP A 119 -9.85 -22.85 -4.17
N LEU A 120 -10.11 -21.82 -3.35
CA LEU A 120 -11.44 -21.54 -2.81
C LEU A 120 -12.42 -21.32 -3.95
N LYS A 121 -13.57 -22.01 -3.88
CA LYS A 121 -14.68 -21.83 -4.81
C LYS A 121 -15.58 -20.71 -4.30
N LEU A 122 -15.49 -19.54 -4.94
CA LEU A 122 -16.42 -18.43 -4.69
C LEU A 122 -17.79 -18.77 -5.26
N THR A 123 -18.84 -18.15 -4.71
CA THR A 123 -20.22 -18.39 -5.14
C THR A 123 -20.93 -17.11 -5.54
N GLY A 124 -21.82 -17.18 -6.54
CA GLY A 124 -22.72 -16.09 -6.91
C GLY A 124 -21.99 -14.75 -7.12
N ASP A 125 -22.30 -13.77 -6.29
CA ASP A 125 -21.77 -12.41 -6.40
C ASP A 125 -20.28 -12.32 -6.02
N GLU A 126 -19.77 -13.22 -5.18
CA GLU A 126 -18.34 -13.29 -4.87
C GLU A 126 -17.53 -13.61 -6.15
N GLN A 127 -17.99 -14.58 -6.94
CA GLN A 127 -17.32 -14.94 -8.19
C GLN A 127 -17.40 -13.79 -9.21
N LYS A 128 -18.53 -13.07 -9.27
CA LYS A 128 -18.65 -11.88 -10.13
C LYS A 128 -17.65 -10.78 -9.75
N ALA A 129 -17.43 -10.55 -8.45
CA ALA A 129 -16.43 -9.58 -7.99
C ALA A 129 -15.01 -10.00 -8.42
N TYR A 130 -14.66 -11.29 -8.27
CA TYR A 130 -13.37 -11.80 -8.70
C TYR A 130 -13.19 -11.70 -10.23
N ASP A 131 -14.19 -12.10 -11.01
CA ASP A 131 -14.15 -12.05 -12.47
C ASP A 131 -14.07 -10.62 -12.99
N TYR A 132 -14.77 -9.68 -12.33
CA TYR A 132 -14.64 -8.26 -12.62
C TYR A 132 -13.18 -7.82 -12.45
N ALA A 133 -12.54 -8.19 -11.34
CA ALA A 133 -11.15 -7.78 -11.11
C ALA A 133 -10.19 -8.38 -12.14
N MET A 134 -10.38 -9.64 -12.51
CA MET A 134 -9.61 -10.30 -13.58
C MET A 134 -9.71 -9.55 -14.91
N ALA A 135 -10.87 -8.99 -15.24
CA ALA A 135 -11.08 -8.26 -16.48
C ALA A 135 -10.56 -6.80 -16.44
N ASN A 136 -10.53 -6.18 -15.26
CA ASN A 136 -10.35 -4.74 -15.13
C ASN A 136 -9.02 -4.29 -14.52
N SER A 137 -8.25 -5.17 -13.86
CA SER A 137 -6.91 -4.81 -13.39
C SER A 137 -5.94 -4.52 -14.56
N GLU A 138 -4.86 -3.80 -14.25
CA GLU A 138 -3.82 -3.42 -15.23
C GLU A 138 -3.25 -4.67 -15.92
N GLU A 139 -2.94 -5.69 -15.12
CA GLU A 139 -2.34 -6.95 -15.58
C GLU A 139 -3.35 -8.00 -16.07
N LYS A 140 -4.65 -7.67 -16.11
CA LYS A 140 -5.73 -8.63 -16.41
C LYS A 140 -5.67 -9.88 -15.52
N GLY A 141 -5.41 -9.63 -14.25
CA GLY A 141 -5.23 -10.62 -13.20
C GLY A 141 -4.43 -10.07 -12.01
N PRO A 142 -4.11 -10.94 -11.04
CA PRO A 142 -3.32 -10.61 -9.85
C PRO A 142 -1.84 -10.32 -10.12
N CYS A 143 -1.35 -10.63 -11.32
CA CYS A 143 0.06 -10.54 -11.71
C CYS A 143 0.15 -10.69 -13.24
N CYS A 144 1.18 -10.13 -13.86
CA CYS A 144 1.50 -10.26 -15.29
C CYS A 144 1.69 -11.71 -15.79
N CYS A 145 1.93 -12.68 -14.90
CA CYS A 145 2.12 -14.08 -15.25
C CYS A 145 1.60 -15.05 -14.17
N PRO A 146 1.20 -16.29 -14.52
CA PRO A 146 0.66 -17.29 -13.60
C PRO A 146 1.75 -17.96 -12.74
N CYS A 147 2.41 -17.16 -11.90
CA CYS A 147 3.49 -17.54 -11.00
C CYS A 147 3.02 -17.66 -9.53
N TRP A 148 3.97 -17.76 -8.59
CA TRP A 148 3.68 -17.73 -7.16
C TRP A 148 2.82 -16.54 -6.75
N ARG A 149 3.09 -15.37 -7.34
CA ARG A 149 2.41 -14.11 -7.02
C ARG A 149 0.97 -14.13 -7.49
N TRP A 150 0.71 -14.74 -8.65
CA TRP A 150 -0.65 -15.01 -9.11
C TRP A 150 -1.43 -15.87 -8.12
N LYS A 151 -0.82 -16.94 -7.60
CA LYS A 151 -1.47 -17.78 -6.58
C LYS A 151 -1.70 -17.04 -5.27
N VAL A 152 -0.70 -16.31 -4.77
CA VAL A 152 -0.80 -15.55 -3.52
C VAL A 152 -1.84 -14.46 -3.63
N TYR A 153 -1.78 -13.60 -4.65
CA TYR A 153 -2.68 -12.44 -4.77
C TYR A 153 -4.06 -12.82 -5.32
N GLY A 154 -4.17 -13.87 -6.13
CA GLY A 154 -5.46 -14.47 -6.47
C GLY A 154 -6.13 -15.08 -5.24
N GLY A 155 -5.37 -15.77 -4.38
CA GLY A 155 -5.85 -16.27 -3.09
C GLY A 155 -6.22 -15.14 -2.13
N LEU A 156 -5.40 -14.09 -2.04
CA LEU A 156 -5.70 -12.89 -1.25
C LEU A 156 -7.00 -12.25 -1.72
N ALA A 157 -7.23 -12.12 -3.02
CA ALA A 157 -8.49 -11.57 -3.52
C ALA A 157 -9.69 -12.42 -3.11
N LYS A 158 -9.59 -13.75 -3.21
CA LYS A 158 -10.66 -14.66 -2.76
C LYS A 158 -10.91 -14.55 -1.27
N TYR A 159 -9.85 -14.44 -0.46
CA TYR A 159 -9.95 -14.17 0.97
C TYR A 159 -10.65 -12.83 1.25
N LEU A 160 -10.26 -11.75 0.58
CA LEU A 160 -10.85 -10.42 0.76
C LEU A 160 -12.33 -10.36 0.34
N ILE A 161 -12.69 -11.03 -0.75
CA ILE A 161 -14.08 -11.12 -1.18
C ILE A 161 -14.90 -11.91 -0.16
N HIS A 162 -14.40 -13.08 0.26
CA HIS A 162 -15.15 -13.99 1.12
C HIS A 162 -15.29 -13.47 2.56
N GLU A 163 -14.19 -13.03 3.17
CA GLU A 163 -14.10 -12.67 4.58
C GLU A 163 -14.35 -11.17 4.83
N HIS A 164 -14.00 -10.32 3.87
CA HIS A 164 -14.07 -8.85 4.01
C HIS A 164 -15.08 -8.19 3.07
N ARG A 165 -15.81 -8.98 2.26
CA ARG A 165 -16.86 -8.50 1.34
C ARG A 165 -16.36 -7.45 0.34
N PHE A 166 -15.10 -7.57 -0.09
CA PHE A 166 -14.55 -6.67 -1.09
C PHE A 166 -15.31 -6.78 -2.42
N THR A 167 -15.57 -5.64 -3.05
CA THR A 167 -16.11 -5.56 -4.42
C THR A 167 -15.01 -5.79 -5.45
N GLY A 168 -15.40 -6.01 -6.72
CA GLY A 168 -14.44 -6.17 -7.81
C GLY A 168 -13.51 -4.97 -7.96
N GLU A 169 -14.03 -3.75 -7.82
CA GLU A 169 -13.25 -2.51 -7.88
C GLU A 169 -12.22 -2.42 -6.76
N GLN A 170 -12.58 -2.86 -5.54
CA GLN A 170 -11.63 -2.90 -4.44
C GLN A 170 -10.52 -3.94 -4.67
N ILE A 171 -10.83 -5.05 -5.33
CA ILE A 171 -9.82 -6.05 -5.71
C ILE A 171 -8.91 -5.54 -6.84
N VAL A 172 -9.46 -4.84 -7.83
CA VAL A 172 -8.65 -4.16 -8.87
C VAL A 172 -7.64 -3.24 -8.21
N ASP A 173 -8.10 -2.36 -7.34
CA ASP A 173 -7.23 -1.40 -6.67
C ASP A 173 -6.16 -2.08 -5.78
N VAL A 174 -6.52 -3.14 -5.05
CA VAL A 174 -5.54 -3.94 -4.31
C VAL A 174 -4.50 -4.56 -5.25
N TRP A 175 -4.90 -5.16 -6.38
CA TRP A 175 -3.97 -5.80 -7.31
C TRP A 175 -3.06 -4.80 -8.01
N ASP A 176 -3.58 -3.66 -8.48
CA ASP A 176 -2.80 -2.65 -9.18
C ASP A 176 -1.78 -1.98 -8.23
N LEU A 177 -2.20 -1.66 -7.00
CA LEU A 177 -1.29 -1.16 -5.96
C LEU A 177 -0.29 -2.23 -5.51
N SER A 178 -0.75 -3.48 -5.47
CA SER A 178 0.10 -4.61 -5.14
C SER A 178 0.89 -5.12 -6.33
N ASP A 179 0.93 -4.47 -7.48
CA ASP A 179 1.73 -4.98 -8.60
C ASP A 179 3.23 -4.93 -8.23
N GLY A 180 3.89 -6.05 -8.45
CA GLY A 180 5.31 -6.25 -8.16
C GLY A 180 5.98 -7.05 -9.26
N CYS A 181 5.35 -7.10 -10.45
CA CYS A 181 6.02 -7.52 -11.66
C CYS A 181 7.18 -6.57 -11.98
N GLY A 182 7.07 -5.27 -11.66
CA GLY A 182 8.08 -4.24 -11.86
C GLY A 182 7.44 -2.95 -12.38
N GLY A 183 8.22 -2.00 -12.89
CA GLY A 183 7.69 -0.77 -13.47
C GLY A 183 7.71 -0.69 -15.00
N GLY A 184 8.23 -1.71 -15.70
CA GLY A 184 8.47 -1.65 -17.15
C GLY A 184 7.37 -2.23 -18.05
N MET A 185 6.22 -2.62 -17.50
CA MET A 185 5.11 -3.25 -18.23
C MET A 185 3.99 -2.26 -18.49
#